data_AF-A0A6H1ZVK2-F1
#
_entry.id   AF-A0A6H1ZVK2-F1
#
_cell.length_a   1.000
_cell.length_b   1.000
_cell.length_c   1.000
_cell.angle_alpha   90.00
_cell.angle_beta   90.00
_cell.angle_gamma   90.00
#
_symmetry.space_group_name_H-M   'P 1'
#
loop_
_entity.id
_entity.type
_entity.pdbx_description
1 polymer ?
#
loop_
_entity_poly.entity_id
_entity_poly.type
_entity_poly.pdbx_seq_one_letter_code
_entity_poly.pdbx_strand_id
1 'polypeptide(L)'
;MEKSELVDNIVVGTPDEIIRDDVESNGYDCVVSDRDEDDVLGRYVDIAEEYGADTVVRITGDCPLIDGGIVDQTISVLGDHDFATNVSPRTYPQGLDVEVMTIETLHRLDAMLGEGDPEREHVCVHVYLDDDFSISSLVDEEDHSNLRWCVDDEEDFIRVSNILSRWGDLPYREILKCMTS
;
A
#
# COMPACT_ATOMS: atom_id res chain seq x y z
N MET A 1 6.67 -9.45 -9.37
CA MET A 1 7.25 -8.21 -9.91
C MET A 1 8.62 -8.00 -9.31
N GLU A 2 9.38 -6.98 -9.73
CA GLU A 2 10.63 -6.64 -9.04
C GLU A 2 10.32 -6.31 -7.58
N LYS A 3 11.12 -6.86 -6.66
CA LYS A 3 10.98 -6.59 -5.23
C LYS A 3 11.57 -5.22 -4.93
N SER A 4 10.98 -4.50 -3.98
CA SER A 4 11.57 -3.27 -3.44
C SER A 4 12.94 -3.56 -2.83
N GLU A 5 13.89 -2.64 -3.02
CA GLU A 5 15.24 -2.70 -2.44
C GLU A 5 15.34 -1.93 -1.11
N LEU A 6 14.38 -1.04 -0.81
CA LEU A 6 14.38 -0.20 0.39
C LEU A 6 13.51 -0.74 1.54
N VAL A 7 12.69 -1.75 1.30
CA VAL A 7 11.85 -2.38 2.33
C VAL A 7 12.61 -3.49 3.06
N ASP A 8 12.76 -3.34 4.37
CA ASP A 8 13.45 -4.32 5.22
C ASP A 8 12.57 -5.53 5.57
N ASN A 9 11.28 -5.30 5.86
CA ASN A 9 10.33 -6.32 6.30
C ASN A 9 9.00 -6.20 5.54
N ILE A 10 8.40 -7.34 5.21
CA ILE A 10 7.06 -7.43 4.62
C ILE A 10 6.20 -8.26 5.57
N VAL A 11 5.18 -7.63 6.13
CA VAL A 11 4.28 -8.24 7.10
C VAL A 11 2.84 -8.08 6.63
N VAL A 12 2.07 -9.18 6.63
CA VAL A 12 0.64 -9.15 6.34
C VAL A 12 -0.15 -9.07 7.64
N GLY A 13 -0.81 -7.94 7.87
CA GLY A 13 -1.77 -7.77 8.96
C GLY A 13 -3.18 -8.17 8.55
N THR A 14 -3.78 -9.15 9.23
CA THR A 14 -5.11 -9.69 8.90
C THR A 14 -5.93 -10.00 10.16
N PRO A 15 -7.27 -9.93 10.13
CA PRO A 15 -8.11 -10.53 11.17
C PRO A 15 -8.42 -12.01 10.91
N ASP A 16 -8.06 -12.56 9.73
CA ASP A 16 -8.41 -13.92 9.31
C ASP A 16 -7.22 -14.89 9.41
N GLU A 17 -7.41 -15.93 10.23
CA GLU A 17 -6.49 -17.04 10.43
C GLU A 17 -6.18 -17.83 9.14
N ILE A 18 -7.11 -17.90 8.19
CA ILE A 18 -6.92 -18.60 6.91
C ILE A 18 -5.85 -17.90 6.07
N ILE A 19 -5.78 -16.57 6.15
CA ILE A 19 -4.78 -15.78 5.42
C ILE A 19 -3.38 -16.07 5.98
N ARG A 20 -3.24 -16.29 7.30
CA ARG A 20 -1.94 -16.60 7.91
C ARG A 20 -1.29 -17.82 7.29
N ASP A 21 -2.03 -18.93 7.19
CA ASP A 21 -1.48 -20.19 6.67
C ASP A 21 -0.96 -20.03 5.23
N ASP A 22 -1.67 -19.27 4.38
CA ASP A 22 -1.24 -19.03 2.99
C ASP A 22 0.00 -18.11 2.94
N VAL A 23 0.00 -17.01 3.69
CA VAL A 23 1.12 -16.05 3.76
C VAL A 23 2.40 -16.71 4.27
N GLU A 24 2.32 -17.42 5.39
CA GLU A 24 3.47 -18.11 5.99
C GLU A 24 4.00 -19.23 5.08
N SER A 25 3.13 -19.93 4.36
CA SER A 25 3.55 -20.96 3.39
C SER A 25 4.34 -20.39 2.19
N ASN A 26 4.12 -19.10 1.88
CA ASN A 26 4.87 -18.35 0.88
C ASN A 26 6.13 -17.68 1.45
N GLY A 27 6.41 -17.85 2.75
CA GLY A 27 7.63 -17.38 3.40
C GLY A 27 7.61 -15.91 3.81
N TYR A 28 6.43 -15.33 4.04
CA TYR A 28 6.27 -13.98 4.57
C TYR A 28 5.71 -14.03 6.00
N ASP A 29 5.98 -12.98 6.76
CA ASP A 29 5.45 -12.85 8.11
C ASP A 29 3.98 -12.40 8.08
N CYS A 30 3.20 -12.91 9.01
CA CYS A 30 1.78 -12.58 9.14
C CYS A 30 1.41 -12.36 10.60
N VAL A 31 0.68 -11.28 10.86
CA VAL A 31 0.15 -10.95 12.18
C VAL A 31 -1.37 -11.05 12.11
N VAL A 32 -1.92 -12.00 12.86
CA VAL A 32 -3.36 -12.10 13.08
C VAL A 32 -3.72 -11.15 14.21
N SER A 33 -4.47 -10.11 13.90
CA SER A 33 -4.83 -9.05 14.84
C SER A 33 -6.14 -9.37 15.54
N ASP A 34 -6.16 -9.23 16.87
CA ASP A 34 -7.36 -9.35 17.70
C ASP A 34 -8.21 -8.05 17.72
N ARG A 35 -7.80 -7.01 16.98
CA ARG A 35 -8.57 -5.77 16.84
C ARG A 35 -9.83 -5.99 16.03
N ASP A 36 -10.81 -5.10 16.21
CA ASP A 36 -12.01 -5.08 15.38
C ASP A 36 -11.63 -5.02 13.89
N GLU A 37 -12.46 -5.64 13.04
CA GLU A 37 -12.22 -5.75 11.59
C GLU A 37 -11.96 -4.37 10.96
N ASP A 38 -12.75 -3.39 11.40
CA ASP A 38 -12.75 -2.00 10.94
C ASP A 38 -11.62 -1.15 11.59
N ASP A 39 -10.94 -1.63 12.65
CA ASP A 39 -9.80 -0.92 13.25
C ASP A 39 -8.49 -1.24 12.50
N VAL A 40 -8.46 -0.87 11.23
CA VAL A 40 -7.31 -1.07 10.34
C VAL A 40 -6.12 -0.23 10.81
N LEU A 41 -6.33 1.03 11.20
CA LEU A 41 -5.29 1.89 11.74
C LEU A 41 -4.60 1.27 12.97
N GLY A 42 -5.37 0.77 13.94
CA GLY A 42 -4.81 0.13 15.12
C GLY A 42 -3.97 -1.10 14.76
N ARG A 43 -4.38 -1.86 13.75
CA ARG A 43 -3.60 -3.00 13.25
C ARG A 43 -2.25 -2.58 12.68
N TYR A 44 -2.20 -1.47 11.94
CA TYR A 44 -0.92 -0.90 11.49
C TYR A 44 -0.04 -0.47 12.66
N VAL A 45 -0.62 0.18 13.69
CA VAL A 45 0.12 0.59 14.89
C VAL A 45 0.75 -0.60 15.59
N ASP A 46 -0.03 -1.63 15.91
CA ASP A 46 0.47 -2.81 16.62
C ASP A 46 1.62 -3.49 15.86
N ILE A 47 1.45 -3.69 14.56
CA ILE A 47 2.46 -4.35 13.71
C ILE A 47 3.71 -3.47 13.59
N ALA A 48 3.56 -2.17 13.41
CA ALA A 48 4.69 -1.26 13.32
C ALA A 48 5.51 -1.24 14.62
N GLU A 49 4.83 -1.25 15.79
CA GLU A 49 5.49 -1.33 17.09
C GLU A 49 6.17 -2.68 17.33
N GLU A 50 5.52 -3.80 16.96
CA GLU A 50 6.07 -5.15 17.10
C GLU A 50 7.38 -5.32 16.33
N TYR A 51 7.43 -4.78 15.10
CA TYR A 51 8.60 -4.88 14.22
C TYR A 51 9.59 -3.72 14.40
N GLY A 52 9.29 -2.74 15.26
CA GLY A 52 10.13 -1.57 15.49
C GLY A 52 10.35 -0.76 14.22
N ALA A 53 9.30 -0.58 13.41
CA ALA A 53 9.38 0.14 12.15
C ALA A 53 9.54 1.66 12.39
N ASP A 54 10.52 2.27 11.72
CA ASP A 54 10.68 3.73 11.67
C ASP A 54 9.81 4.36 10.57
N THR A 55 9.47 3.58 9.54
CA THR A 55 8.68 4.01 8.39
C THR A 55 7.75 2.87 7.97
N VAL A 56 6.50 3.20 7.67
CA VAL A 56 5.45 2.24 7.31
C VAL A 56 5.03 2.49 5.87
N VAL A 57 5.13 1.44 5.05
CA VAL A 57 4.61 1.42 3.67
C VAL A 57 3.30 0.64 3.68
N ARG A 58 2.20 1.33 3.42
CA ARG A 58 0.86 0.75 3.30
C ARG A 58 0.61 0.29 1.87
N ILE A 59 0.30 -0.99 1.72
CA ILE A 59 -0.15 -1.63 0.48
C ILE A 59 -1.42 -2.44 0.82
N THR A 60 -2.43 -2.41 -0.05
CA THR A 60 -3.65 -3.19 0.14
C THR A 60 -3.59 -4.54 -0.59
N GLY A 61 -4.22 -5.57 -0.02
CA GLY A 61 -4.10 -6.96 -0.50
C GLY A 61 -4.76 -7.24 -1.85
N ASP A 62 -5.57 -6.33 -2.35
CA ASP A 62 -6.26 -6.37 -3.65
C ASP A 62 -5.41 -5.79 -4.80
N CYS A 63 -4.14 -5.43 -4.54
CA CYS A 63 -3.20 -4.86 -5.48
C CYS A 63 -2.08 -5.86 -5.91
N PRO A 64 -2.40 -6.97 -6.60
CA PRO A 64 -1.43 -8.02 -6.91
C PRO A 64 -0.38 -7.61 -7.96
N LEU A 65 -0.57 -6.45 -8.60
CA LEU A 65 0.34 -5.88 -9.59
C LEU A 65 1.22 -4.78 -9.00
N ILE A 66 1.46 -4.75 -7.69
CA ILE A 66 2.31 -3.73 -7.05
C ILE A 66 3.78 -3.79 -7.51
N ASP A 67 4.37 -2.63 -7.85
CA ASP A 67 5.73 -2.52 -8.38
C ASP A 67 6.73 -2.06 -7.31
N GLY A 68 7.73 -2.90 -7.01
CA GLY A 68 8.77 -2.61 -6.03
C GLY A 68 9.57 -1.34 -6.35
N GLY A 69 9.80 -1.03 -7.62
CA GLY A 69 10.46 0.19 -8.04
C GLY A 69 9.61 1.45 -7.79
N ILE A 70 8.27 1.34 -7.86
CA ILE A 70 7.36 2.43 -7.48
C ILE A 70 7.32 2.58 -5.96
N VAL A 71 7.34 1.47 -5.22
CA VAL A 71 7.48 1.48 -3.75
C VAL A 71 8.75 2.24 -3.35
N ASP A 72 9.90 1.88 -3.92
CA ASP A 72 11.18 2.52 -3.61
C ASP A 72 11.20 4.01 -3.95
N GLN A 73 10.62 4.39 -5.09
CA GLN A 73 10.47 5.80 -5.47
C GLN A 73 9.57 6.57 -4.51
N THR A 74 8.48 5.95 -4.04
CA THR A 74 7.55 6.59 -3.10
C THR A 74 8.19 6.77 -1.73
N ILE A 75 8.95 5.77 -1.25
CA ILE A 75 9.78 5.91 -0.03
C ILE A 75 10.79 7.04 -0.21
N SER A 76 11.46 7.12 -1.37
CA SER A 76 12.49 8.12 -1.63
C SER A 76 11.97 9.56 -1.61
N VAL A 77 10.74 9.80 -2.03
CA VAL A 77 10.14 11.15 -2.02
C VAL A 77 9.59 11.56 -0.65
N LEU A 78 9.55 10.65 0.34
CA LEU A 78 9.17 10.98 1.73
C LEU A 78 10.07 12.08 2.30
N GLY A 79 11.39 11.92 2.21
CA GLY A 79 12.33 12.94 2.70
C GLY A 79 12.06 13.32 4.17
N ASP A 80 11.86 14.62 4.43
CA ASP A 80 11.51 15.16 5.75
C ASP A 80 9.98 15.38 5.93
N HIS A 81 9.16 14.85 5.02
CA HIS A 81 7.70 14.95 5.09
C HIS A 81 7.10 13.89 6.01
N ASP A 82 5.91 14.18 6.55
CA ASP A 82 5.14 13.24 7.37
C ASP A 82 4.65 12.03 6.54
N PHE A 83 4.31 12.30 5.27
CA PHE A 83 3.63 11.35 4.41
C PHE A 83 4.07 11.49 2.95
N ALA A 84 4.18 10.38 2.25
CA ALA A 84 4.39 10.31 0.81
C ALA A 84 3.39 9.39 0.13
N THR A 85 2.95 9.75 -1.07
CA THR A 85 1.95 8.97 -1.81
C THR A 85 2.07 9.12 -3.31
N ASN A 86 1.56 8.15 -4.06
CA ASN A 86 1.35 8.26 -5.50
C ASN A 86 -0.13 8.37 -5.91
N VAL A 87 -1.05 8.49 -4.95
CA VAL A 87 -2.51 8.54 -5.20
C VAL A 87 -3.09 9.96 -5.18
N SER A 88 -2.31 10.97 -4.78
CA SER A 88 -2.76 12.36 -4.68
C SER A 88 -1.69 13.35 -5.15
N PRO A 89 -1.75 13.88 -6.40
CA PRO A 89 -2.68 13.49 -7.46
C PRO A 89 -2.36 12.10 -8.02
N ARG A 90 -3.38 11.35 -8.42
CA ARG A 90 -3.20 10.04 -9.06
C ARG A 90 -2.79 10.21 -10.52
N THR A 91 -1.63 9.68 -10.87
CA THR A 91 -1.18 9.49 -12.27
C THR A 91 -0.85 8.04 -12.60
N TYR A 92 -0.66 7.20 -11.59
CA TYR A 92 -0.43 5.76 -11.76
C TYR A 92 -1.77 5.00 -11.87
N PRO A 93 -1.78 3.80 -12.51
CA PRO A 93 -2.92 2.89 -12.45
C PRO A 93 -3.38 2.66 -11.02
N GLN A 94 -4.70 2.57 -10.82
CA GLN A 94 -5.25 2.05 -9.56
C GLN A 94 -4.75 0.62 -9.37
N GLY A 95 -4.23 0.28 -8.20
CA GLY A 95 -3.59 -1.01 -7.94
C GLY A 95 -2.07 -0.96 -7.90
N LEU A 96 -1.47 0.21 -8.19
CA LEU A 96 -0.07 0.53 -7.90
C LEU A 96 0.04 1.48 -6.71
N ASP A 97 -1.00 1.53 -5.88
CA ASP A 97 -1.17 2.53 -4.82
C ASP A 97 -0.14 2.29 -3.72
N VAL A 98 0.66 3.32 -3.43
CA VAL A 98 1.67 3.30 -2.37
C VAL A 98 1.47 4.52 -1.50
N GLU A 99 1.35 4.27 -0.20
CA GLU A 99 1.30 5.30 0.84
C GLU A 99 2.38 5.01 1.87
N VAL A 100 3.24 5.99 2.13
CA VAL A 100 4.38 5.86 3.04
C VAL A 100 4.23 6.91 4.14
N MET A 101 4.39 6.50 5.39
CA MET A 101 4.30 7.40 6.53
C MET A 101 5.38 7.11 7.56
N THR A 102 5.81 8.14 8.28
CA THR A 102 6.68 7.95 9.43
C THR A 102 5.93 7.26 10.57
N ILE A 103 6.66 6.60 11.46
CA ILE A 103 6.05 6.02 12.67
C ILE A 103 5.41 7.10 13.55
N GLU A 104 6.00 8.31 13.60
CA GLU A 104 5.43 9.46 14.29
C GLU A 104 4.09 9.89 13.70
N THR A 105 3.96 9.89 12.37
CA THR A 105 2.71 10.18 11.66
C THR A 105 1.65 9.14 11.99
N LEU A 106 2.01 7.84 11.99
CA LEU A 106 1.08 6.77 12.34
C LEU A 106 0.57 6.89 13.78
N HIS A 107 1.45 7.14 14.75
CA HIS A 107 1.05 7.37 16.15
C HIS A 107 0.22 8.64 16.33
N ARG A 108 0.54 9.70 15.57
CA ARG A 108 -0.25 10.94 15.57
C ARG A 108 -1.68 10.67 15.10
N LEU A 109 -1.85 9.90 14.02
CA LEU A 109 -3.17 9.51 13.52
C LEU A 109 -3.94 8.68 14.55
N ASP A 110 -3.30 7.68 15.16
CA ASP A 110 -3.94 6.84 16.17
C ASP A 110 -4.45 7.65 17.38
N ALA A 111 -3.61 8.57 17.87
CA ALA A 111 -3.97 9.46 18.97
C ALA A 111 -5.08 10.47 18.62
N MET A 112 -5.16 10.90 17.36
CA MET A 112 -6.18 11.83 16.89
C MET A 112 -7.54 11.16 16.70
N LEU A 113 -7.55 9.97 16.09
CA LEU A 113 -8.79 9.30 15.68
C LEU A 113 -9.45 8.53 16.85
N GLY A 114 -8.70 7.99 17.82
CA GLY A 114 -9.28 7.36 19.01
C GLY A 114 -10.16 6.14 18.74
N GLU A 115 -10.40 5.28 19.73
CA GLU A 115 -11.11 4.02 19.50
C GLU A 115 -12.55 4.22 19.00
N GLY A 116 -12.93 3.48 17.96
CA GLY A 116 -14.28 3.47 17.39
C GLY A 116 -14.58 4.57 16.37
N ASP A 117 -13.60 5.40 16.02
CA ASP A 117 -13.76 6.36 14.92
C ASP A 117 -13.78 5.65 13.55
N PRO A 118 -14.80 5.89 12.70
CA PRO A 118 -14.90 5.25 11.39
C PRO A 118 -13.72 5.52 10.44
N GLU A 119 -13.00 6.63 10.60
CA GLU A 119 -11.85 6.95 9.75
C GLU A 119 -10.68 5.97 9.94
N ARG A 120 -10.68 5.19 11.03
CA ARG A 120 -9.67 4.17 11.32
C ARG A 120 -9.68 3.03 10.32
N GLU A 121 -10.80 2.77 9.65
CA GLU A 121 -10.90 1.80 8.56
C GLU A 121 -10.06 2.25 7.35
N HIS A 122 -10.01 3.56 7.11
CA HIS A 122 -9.39 4.15 5.94
C HIS A 122 -8.08 4.89 6.25
N VAL A 123 -7.38 4.50 7.32
CA VAL A 123 -6.00 4.84 7.73
C VAL A 123 -5.49 6.23 7.31
N CYS A 124 -5.18 6.42 6.03
CA CYS A 124 -4.56 7.62 5.46
C CYS A 124 -5.55 8.73 5.07
N VAL A 125 -6.87 8.48 5.03
CA VAL A 125 -7.86 9.49 4.59
C VAL A 125 -7.72 10.79 5.36
N HIS A 126 -7.52 10.70 6.68
CA HIS A 126 -7.36 11.88 7.53
C HIS A 126 -6.16 12.75 7.15
N VAL A 127 -5.05 12.14 6.73
CA VAL A 127 -3.82 12.85 6.32
C VAL A 127 -4.11 13.82 5.17
N TYR A 128 -4.98 13.44 4.23
CA TYR A 128 -5.32 14.29 3.09
C TYR A 128 -6.29 15.42 3.42
N LEU A 129 -6.99 15.33 4.55
CA LEU A 129 -8.01 16.30 4.96
C LEU A 129 -7.46 17.37 5.92
N ASP A 130 -6.35 17.07 6.59
CA ASP A 130 -5.72 17.94 7.58
C ASP A 130 -4.45 18.60 7.01
N ASP A 131 -4.49 19.93 6.88
CA ASP A 131 -3.39 20.76 6.37
C ASP A 131 -2.15 20.75 7.30
N ASP A 132 -2.26 20.21 8.52
CA ASP A 132 -1.15 20.07 9.46
C ASP A 132 -0.22 18.88 9.13
N PHE A 133 -0.53 18.07 8.11
CA PHE A 133 0.39 17.05 7.59
C PHE A 133 1.15 17.56 6.36
N SER A 134 2.48 17.42 6.39
CA SER A 134 3.30 17.67 5.22
C SER A 134 3.30 16.44 4.31
N ILE A 135 2.83 16.63 3.08
CA ILE A 135 2.65 15.55 2.09
C ILE A 135 3.57 15.76 0.90
N SER A 136 4.24 14.69 0.48
CA SER A 136 5.00 14.60 -0.76
C SER A 136 4.31 13.67 -1.76
N SER A 137 4.26 14.05 -3.03
CA SER A 137 3.55 13.29 -4.05
C SER A 137 4.52 12.78 -5.11
N LEU A 138 4.55 11.46 -5.33
CA LEU A 138 5.18 10.85 -6.49
C LEU A 138 4.21 10.93 -7.67
N VAL A 139 4.63 11.58 -8.75
CA VAL A 139 3.84 11.77 -9.96
C VAL A 139 4.60 11.17 -11.14
N ASP A 140 3.90 10.44 -12.00
CA ASP A 140 4.48 9.87 -13.22
C ASP A 140 4.56 10.94 -14.34
N GLU A 141 5.40 10.69 -15.32
CA GLU A 141 5.59 11.58 -16.48
C GLU A 141 4.33 11.62 -17.37
N GLU A 142 3.55 10.54 -17.38
CA GLU A 142 2.32 10.38 -18.16
C GLU A 142 1.15 9.99 -17.25
N ASP A 143 -0.05 10.45 -17.58
CA ASP A 143 -1.27 10.15 -16.81
C ASP A 143 -1.89 8.82 -17.26
N HIS A 144 -1.74 7.81 -16.39
CA HIS A 144 -2.28 6.47 -16.51
C HIS A 144 -3.33 6.15 -15.44
N SER A 145 -3.90 7.17 -14.80
CA SER A 145 -4.92 7.04 -13.75
C SER A 145 -6.22 6.38 -14.23
N ASN A 146 -6.42 6.28 -15.54
CA ASN A 146 -7.56 5.61 -16.16
C ASN A 146 -7.43 4.07 -16.19
N LEU A 147 -6.27 3.51 -15.83
CA LEU A 147 -6.04 2.07 -15.76
C LEU A 147 -6.41 1.53 -14.37
N ARG A 148 -7.11 0.39 -14.33
CA ARG A 148 -7.57 -0.27 -13.10
C ARG A 148 -6.95 -1.67 -12.99
N TRP A 149 -5.99 -1.81 -12.10
CA TRP A 149 -5.14 -2.99 -11.86
C TRP A 149 -5.27 -3.54 -10.42
N CYS A 150 -6.26 -3.06 -9.65
CA CYS A 150 -6.75 -3.70 -8.42
C CYS A 150 -7.76 -4.81 -8.76
N VAL A 151 -8.17 -5.60 -7.75
CA VAL A 151 -9.15 -6.69 -7.88
C VAL A 151 -10.33 -6.47 -6.93
N ASP A 152 -11.36 -5.77 -7.39
CA ASP A 152 -12.60 -5.57 -6.62
C ASP A 152 -13.75 -6.48 -7.09
N ASP A 153 -13.77 -6.80 -8.38
CA ASP A 153 -14.83 -7.56 -9.03
C ASP A 153 -14.30 -8.64 -10.00
N GLU A 154 -15.21 -9.43 -10.58
CA GLU A 154 -14.84 -10.51 -11.50
C GLU A 154 -14.16 -9.99 -12.79
N GLU A 155 -14.55 -8.82 -13.28
CA GLU A 155 -13.94 -8.22 -14.47
C GLU A 155 -12.51 -7.77 -14.19
N ASP A 156 -12.28 -7.20 -13.01
CA ASP A 156 -10.96 -6.84 -12.51
C ASP A 156 -10.07 -8.08 -12.36
N PHE A 157 -10.58 -9.16 -11.75
CA PHE A 157 -9.84 -10.43 -11.62
C PHE A 157 -9.40 -10.98 -12.99
N ILE A 158 -10.29 -10.99 -13.97
CA ILE A 158 -9.97 -11.43 -15.35
C ILE A 158 -8.90 -10.52 -15.97
N ARG A 159 -9.01 -9.20 -15.79
CA ARG A 159 -8.06 -8.22 -16.33
C ARG A 159 -6.66 -8.43 -15.76
N VAL A 160 -6.56 -8.47 -14.44
CA VAL A 160 -5.30 -8.68 -13.71
C VAL A 160 -4.69 -10.04 -14.04
N SER A 161 -5.50 -11.10 -14.08
CA SER A 161 -5.05 -12.45 -14.48
C SER A 161 -4.47 -12.47 -15.91
N ASN A 162 -5.06 -11.72 -16.83
CA ASN A 162 -4.55 -11.60 -18.21
C ASN A 162 -3.21 -10.84 -18.26
N ILE A 163 -3.03 -9.82 -17.43
CA ILE A 163 -1.76 -9.09 -17.32
C ILE A 163 -0.67 -10.02 -16.79
N LEU A 164 -0.92 -10.66 -15.63
CA LEU A 164 0.01 -11.59 -14.98
C LEU A 164 0.36 -12.78 -15.88
N SER A 165 -0.60 -13.38 -16.57
CA SER A 165 -0.34 -14.53 -17.45
C SER A 165 0.49 -14.19 -18.69
N ARG A 166 0.45 -12.93 -19.17
CA ARG A 166 1.18 -12.50 -20.36
C ARG A 166 2.56 -11.95 -20.05
N TRP A 167 2.68 -11.18 -18.98
CA TRP A 167 3.86 -10.38 -18.68
C TRP A 167 4.49 -10.70 -17.33
N GLY A 168 3.82 -11.49 -16.49
CA GLY A 168 4.34 -11.93 -15.21
C GLY A 168 4.79 -10.75 -14.36
N ASP A 169 6.07 -10.79 -14.01
CA ASP A 169 6.69 -9.90 -13.04
C ASP A 169 7.39 -8.68 -13.66
N LEU A 170 7.09 -8.34 -14.92
CA LEU A 170 7.68 -7.17 -15.56
C LEU A 170 7.32 -5.88 -14.80
N PRO A 171 8.25 -4.90 -14.75
CA PRO A 171 7.94 -3.58 -14.21
C PRO A 171 6.79 -2.91 -14.97
N TYR A 172 6.04 -2.07 -14.27
CA TYR A 172 4.88 -1.33 -14.76
C TYR A 172 5.12 -0.69 -16.14
N ARG A 173 6.23 0.02 -16.31
CA ARG A 173 6.57 0.70 -17.58
C ARG A 173 6.79 -0.27 -18.74
N GLU A 174 7.30 -1.48 -18.46
CA GLU A 174 7.46 -2.51 -19.49
C GLU A 174 6.12 -3.17 -19.84
N ILE A 175 5.24 -3.38 -18.86
CA ILE A 175 3.86 -3.83 -19.10
C ILE A 175 3.15 -2.85 -20.04
N LEU A 176 3.24 -1.53 -19.79
CA LEU A 176 2.62 -0.51 -20.64
C LEU A 176 3.14 -0.52 -22.08
N LYS A 177 4.45 -0.67 -22.27
CA LYS A 177 5.05 -0.79 -23.62
C LYS A 177 4.52 -2.02 -24.35
N CYS A 178 4.34 -3.13 -23.64
CA CYS A 178 3.77 -4.34 -24.22
C CYS A 178 2.27 -4.23 -24.53
N MET A 179 1.51 -3.44 -23.76
CA MET A 179 0.07 -3.21 -24.01
C MET A 179 -0.19 -2.33 -25.24
N THR A 180 0.76 -1.49 -25.61
CA THR A 180 0.65 -0.52 -26.72
C THR A 180 1.26 -1.02 -28.03
N SER A 181 1.91 -2.19 -28.01
CA SER A 181 2.54 -2.86 -29.17
C SER A 181 1.62 -3.88 -29.83
#